data_AF-A0A357Z3P9-F1
#
_entry.id   AF-A0A357Z3P9-F1
#
_cell.length_a   1.000
_cell.length_b   1.000
_cell.length_c   1.000
_cell.angle_alpha   90.00
_cell.angle_beta   90.00
_cell.angle_gamma   90.00
#
_symmetry.space_group_name_H-M   'P 1'
#
loop_
_entity.id
_entity.type
_entity.pdbx_description
1 polymer ?
#
loop_
_entity_poly.entity_id
_entity_poly.type
_entity_poly.pdbx_seq_one_letter_code
_entity_poly.pdbx_strand_id
1 'polypeptide(L)'
;LGPQARTALVSSTKSMTGHMLGATGAAEAIAAVLALKTGVVPPTIGYRVPDPECDLDYVPNKARKAKLDFSLSTNLGFGGHNACLVFRKAQQQ
;
A
#
# COMPACT_ATOMS: atom_id res chain seq x y z
N LEU A 1 1.04 -7.51 -11.42
CA LEU A 1 1.44 -8.64 -10.55
C LEU A 1 0.87 -9.99 -11.01
N GLY A 2 -0.10 -10.03 -11.94
CA GLY A 2 -0.58 -11.30 -12.50
C GLY A 2 -1.01 -12.30 -11.41
N PRO A 3 -0.74 -13.60 -11.58
CA PRO A 3 -0.99 -14.62 -10.55
C PRO A 3 -0.32 -14.33 -9.20
N GLN A 4 0.79 -13.59 -9.18
CA GLN A 4 1.53 -13.25 -7.95
C GLN A 4 0.86 -12.13 -7.15
N ALA A 5 -0.23 -11.52 -7.64
CA ALA A 5 -0.96 -10.50 -6.89
C ALA A 5 -1.45 -11.00 -5.53
N ARG A 6 -1.83 -12.29 -5.43
CA ARG A 6 -2.37 -12.88 -4.20
C ARG A 6 -1.35 -13.05 -3.07
N THR A 7 -0.06 -12.94 -3.37
CA THR A 7 1.01 -12.98 -2.36
C THR A 7 1.42 -11.59 -1.87
N ALA A 8 0.92 -10.53 -2.51
CA ALA A 8 1.22 -9.16 -2.12
C ALA A 8 0.35 -8.72 -0.94
N LEU A 9 0.95 -8.00 0.00
CA LEU A 9 0.23 -7.28 1.03
C LEU A 9 -0.21 -5.93 0.45
N VAL A 10 -1.51 -5.74 0.31
CA VAL A 10 -2.13 -4.51 -0.20
C VAL A 10 -2.72 -3.75 0.97
N SER A 11 -2.56 -2.43 1.01
CA SER A 11 -3.20 -1.61 2.04
C SER A 11 -3.52 -0.23 1.51
N SER A 12 -4.59 0.39 2.01
CA SER A 12 -4.93 1.78 1.70
C SER A 12 -4.83 2.65 2.95
N THR A 13 -3.81 3.51 3.02
CA THR A 13 -3.66 4.44 4.14
C THR A 13 -4.71 5.55 4.13
N LYS A 14 -5.41 5.76 3.00
CA LYS A 14 -6.60 6.62 2.94
C LYS A 14 -7.68 6.22 3.94
N SER A 15 -7.72 4.94 4.35
CA SER A 15 -8.61 4.49 5.42
C SER A 15 -8.39 5.23 6.75
N MET A 16 -7.19 5.77 6.97
CA MET A 16 -6.80 6.54 8.16
C MET A 16 -6.66 8.04 7.86
N THR A 17 -6.04 8.39 6.73
CA THR A 17 -5.66 9.77 6.41
C THR A 17 -6.71 10.50 5.56
N GLY A 18 -7.72 9.80 5.06
CA GLY A 18 -8.60 10.30 4.01
C GLY A 18 -7.86 10.50 2.68
N HIS A 19 -8.59 11.05 1.70
CA HIS A 19 -8.05 11.35 0.38
C HIS A 19 -7.62 12.83 0.29
N MET A 20 -6.31 13.07 0.28
CA MET A 20 -5.71 14.42 0.27
C MET A 20 -5.44 14.95 -1.15
N LEU A 21 -6.21 14.49 -2.15
CA LEU A 21 -6.03 14.84 -3.57
C LEU A 21 -4.55 14.68 -3.99
N GLY A 22 -3.95 15.73 -4.57
CA GLY A 22 -2.55 15.70 -5.04
C GLY A 22 -1.52 15.35 -3.96
N ALA A 23 -1.77 15.67 -2.69
CA ALA A 23 -0.85 15.33 -1.60
C ALA A 23 -0.87 13.84 -1.22
N THR A 24 -1.90 13.08 -1.66
CA THR A 24 -2.04 11.66 -1.34
C THR A 24 -0.83 10.85 -1.83
N GLY A 25 -0.34 11.12 -3.04
CA GLY A 25 0.78 10.38 -3.60
C GLY A 25 2.07 10.53 -2.78
N ALA A 26 2.34 11.73 -2.28
CA ALA A 26 3.50 11.98 -1.43
C ALA A 26 3.40 11.27 -0.07
N ALA A 27 2.23 11.35 0.59
CA ALA A 27 2.01 10.70 1.87
C ALA A 27 2.07 9.17 1.78
N GLU A 28 1.47 8.59 0.73
CA GLU A 28 1.50 7.15 0.48
C GLU A 28 2.90 6.65 0.11
N ALA A 29 3.68 7.44 -0.64
CA ALA A 29 5.08 7.15 -0.91
C ALA A 29 5.91 7.11 0.39
N ILE A 30 5.73 8.08 1.29
CA ILE A 30 6.40 8.08 2.60
C ILE A 30 6.01 6.84 3.40
N ALA A 31 4.72 6.49 3.47
CA ALA A 31 4.25 5.30 4.16
C ALA A 31 4.85 4.01 3.55
N ALA A 32 4.91 3.90 2.22
CA ALA A 32 5.49 2.75 1.53
C ALA A 32 6.99 2.59 1.80
N VAL A 33 7.75 3.68 1.87
CA VAL A 33 9.18 3.68 2.24
C VAL A 33 9.37 3.34 3.71
N LEU A 34 8.54 3.88 4.60
CA LEU A 34 8.58 3.54 6.03
C LEU A 34 8.24 2.06 6.26
N ALA A 35 7.28 1.50 5.52
CA ALA A 35 6.97 0.07 5.58
C ALA A 35 8.17 -0.79 5.19
N LEU A 36 8.89 -0.46 4.11
CA LEU A 36 10.14 -1.12 3.73
C LEU A 36 11.22 -1.03 4.82
N LYS A 37 11.39 0.17 5.38
CA LYS A 37 12.42 0.45 6.39
C LYS A 37 12.17 -0.33 7.68
N THR A 38 10.93 -0.29 8.17
CA THR A 38 10.54 -0.82 9.49
C THR A 38 10.03 -2.27 9.45
N GLY A 39 9.68 -2.77 8.26
CA GLY A 39 9.05 -4.08 8.10
C GLY A 39 7.63 -4.13 8.66
N VAL A 40 6.94 -2.99 8.79
CA VAL A 40 5.56 -2.89 9.27
C VAL A 40 4.66 -2.35 8.16
N VAL A 41 3.74 -3.17 7.68
CA VAL A 41 2.73 -2.78 6.69
C VAL A 41 1.55 -2.13 7.42
N PRO A 42 1.14 -0.90 7.03
CA PRO A 42 0.01 -0.24 7.64
C PRO A 42 -1.30 -1.00 7.34
N PRO A 43 -2.28 -0.97 8.24
CA PRO A 43 -3.56 -1.62 8.00
C PRO A 43 -4.44 -0.81 7.06
N THR A 44 -5.41 -1.50 6.46
CA THR A 44 -6.64 -0.87 5.97
C THR A 44 -7.67 -0.91 7.09
N ILE A 45 -7.88 0.21 7.78
CA ILE A 45 -8.85 0.27 8.89
C ILE A 45 -10.29 0.36 8.38
N GLY A 46 -11.24 -0.05 9.21
CA GLY A 46 -12.68 0.00 8.87
C GLY A 46 -13.13 -1.13 7.94
N TYR A 47 -12.25 -2.08 7.62
CA TYR A 47 -12.60 -3.25 6.81
C TYR A 47 -13.47 -4.22 7.63
N ARG A 48 -14.73 -4.44 7.23
CA ARG A 48 -15.69 -5.27 7.99
C ARG A 48 -16.29 -6.40 7.17
N VAL A 49 -16.73 -6.08 5.96
CA VAL A 49 -17.41 -7.00 5.06
C VAL A 49 -16.54 -7.18 3.83
N PRO A 50 -16.05 -8.41 3.54
CA PRO A 50 -15.32 -8.68 2.32
C PRO A 50 -16.20 -8.50 1.08
N ASP A 51 -15.62 -7.95 0.02
CA ASP A 51 -16.23 -7.87 -1.30
C ASP A 51 -15.66 -9.01 -2.16
N PRO A 52 -16.48 -9.88 -2.78
CA PRO A 52 -16.01 -10.97 -3.63
C PRO A 52 -15.12 -10.55 -4.80
N GLU A 53 -15.27 -9.31 -5.31
CA GLU A 53 -14.41 -8.77 -6.37
C GLU A 53 -13.07 -8.27 -5.84
N CYS A 54 -13.00 -7.99 -4.53
CA CYS A 54 -11.80 -7.61 -3.82
C CYS A 54 -11.23 -8.83 -3.07
N ASP A 55 -10.48 -9.67 -3.77
CA ASP A 55 -10.02 -10.98 -3.30
C ASP A 55 -8.50 -11.06 -3.01
N LEU A 56 -7.86 -9.92 -2.74
CA LEU A 56 -6.47 -9.81 -2.30
C LEU A 56 -6.35 -9.70 -0.77
N ASP A 57 -5.12 -9.73 -0.26
CA ASP A 57 -4.87 -9.45 1.16
C ASP A 57 -4.76 -7.94 1.41
N TYR A 58 -5.82 -7.34 1.95
CA TYR A 58 -5.91 -5.89 2.21
C TYR A 58 -5.35 -5.45 3.57
N VAL A 59 -4.66 -6.34 4.30
CA VAL A 59 -4.13 -6.08 5.66
C VAL A 59 -5.20 -5.45 6.57
N PRO A 60 -6.32 -6.16 6.83
CA PRO A 60 -7.48 -5.56 7.47
C PRO A 60 -7.24 -5.24 8.96
N ASN A 61 -7.54 -4.00 9.34
CA ASN A 61 -7.66 -3.47 10.71
C ASN A 61 -6.42 -3.51 11.63
N LYS A 62 -5.46 -4.40 11.41
CA LYS A 62 -4.26 -4.55 12.25
C LYS A 62 -3.01 -4.51 11.38
N ALA A 63 -2.05 -3.67 11.78
CA ALA A 63 -0.75 -3.59 11.13
C ALA A 63 -0.07 -4.97 11.14
N ARG A 64 0.70 -5.27 10.09
CA ARG A 64 1.36 -6.57 9.95
C ARG A 64 2.86 -6.41 9.80
N LYS A 65 3.63 -7.18 10.57
CA LYS A 65 5.08 -7.32 10.35
C LYS A 65 5.33 -8.22 9.15
N ALA A 66 6.20 -7.80 8.25
CA ALA A 66 6.59 -8.56 7.07
C ALA A 66 8.03 -8.23 6.67
N LYS A 67 8.76 -9.22 6.15
CA LYS A 67 10.02 -8.96 5.45
C LYS A 67 9.69 -8.48 4.05
N LEU A 68 10.05 -7.24 3.75
CA LEU A 68 9.76 -6.59 2.48
C LEU A 68 11.06 -6.18 1.79
N ASP A 69 11.21 -6.60 0.54
CA ASP A 69 12.33 -6.16 -0.32
C ASP A 69 11.90 -5.03 -1.26
N PHE A 70 10.61 -4.99 -1.61
CA PHE A 70 10.00 -4.00 -2.49
C PHE A 70 8.68 -3.47 -1.92
N SER A 71 8.35 -2.23 -2.23
CA SER A 71 7.01 -1.66 -2.01
C SER A 71 6.57 -0.85 -3.23
N LEU A 72 5.26 -0.78 -3.44
CA LEU A 72 4.65 -0.04 -4.53
C LEU A 72 3.66 0.98 -3.94
N SER A 73 3.65 2.18 -4.51
CA SER A 73 2.62 3.20 -4.25
C SER A 73 1.92 3.54 -5.57
N THR A 74 0.63 3.20 -5.67
CA THR A 74 -0.17 3.42 -6.89
C THR A 74 -1.23 4.49 -6.65
N ASN A 75 -1.31 5.46 -7.56
CA ASN A 75 -2.25 6.57 -7.51
C ASN A 75 -2.96 6.71 -8.85
N LEU A 76 -4.29 6.74 -8.83
CA LEU A 76 -5.16 6.87 -10.00
C LEU A 76 -5.99 8.14 -9.81
N GLY A 77 -5.75 9.15 -10.64
CA GLY A 77 -6.37 10.47 -10.56
C GLY A 77 -7.34 10.76 -11.71
N PHE A 78 -8.15 11.80 -11.53
CA PHE A 78 -9.07 12.29 -12.57
C PHE A 78 -8.33 12.63 -13.86
N GLY A 79 -9.02 12.51 -15.00
CA GLY A 79 -8.42 12.74 -16.33
C GLY A 79 -7.54 11.58 -16.82
N GLY A 80 -7.59 10.42 -16.17
CA GLY A 80 -6.81 9.24 -16.57
C GLY A 80 -5.35 9.28 -16.14
N HIS A 81 -4.99 10.13 -15.17
CA HIS A 81 -3.63 10.25 -14.65
C HIS A 81 -3.32 9.06 -13.73
N ASN A 82 -2.63 8.06 -14.25
CA ASN A 82 -2.25 6.85 -13.50
C ASN A 82 -0.73 6.86 -13.28
N ALA A 83 -0.30 6.74 -12.02
CA ALA A 83 1.10 6.71 -11.66
C ALA A 83 1.38 5.58 -10.63
N CYS A 84 2.55 4.95 -10.76
CA CYS A 84 3.03 3.95 -9.81
C CYS A 84 4.51 4.21 -9.51
N LEU A 85 4.83 4.34 -8.23
CA LEU A 85 6.21 4.39 -7.73
C LEU A 85 6.59 3.02 -7.17
N VAL A 86 7.80 2.57 -7.49
CA VAL A 86 8.36 1.31 -6.95
C VAL A 86 9.61 1.65 -6.14
N PHE A 87 9.64 1.18 -4.90
CA PHE A 87 10.77 1.34 -4.00
C PHE A 87 11.40 -0.02 -3.73
N ARG A 88 12.73 -0.04 -3.64
CA ARG A 88 13.50 -1.20 -3.19
C ARG A 88 14.20 -0.84 -1.89
N LYS A 89 14.21 -1.77 -0.94
CA LYS A 89 14.97 -1.60 0.30
C LYS A 89 16.47 -1.42 -0.04
N ALA A 90 17.06 -0.33 0.44
CA ALA A 90 18.49 -0.09 0.27
C ALA A 90 19.29 -1.18 0.99
N GLN A 91 20.35 -1.67 0.35
CA GLN A 91 21.33 -2.52 1.02
C GLN A 91 22.22 -1.62 1.89
N GLN A 92 22.30 -1.94 3.18
CA GLN A 92 23.33 -1.36 4.05
C GLN A 92 24.65 -2.05 3.71
N GLN A 93 25.69 -1.27 3.42
CA GLN A 93 27.06 -1.76 3.32
C GLN A 93 27.59 -2.12 4.70
#